data_AF-A0A928D051-F1
#
_entry.id   AF-A0A928D051-F1
#
_cell.length_a   1.000
_cell.length_b   1.000
_cell.length_c   1.000
_cell.angle_alpha   90.00
_cell.angle_beta   90.00
_cell.angle_gamma   90.00
#
_symmetry.space_group_name_H-M   'P 1'
#
loop_
_entity.id
_entity.type
_entity.pdbx_description
1 polymer ?
#
loop_
_entity_poly.entity_id
_entity_poly.type
_entity_poly.pdbx_seq_one_letter_code
_entity_poly.pdbx_strand_id
1 'polypeptide(L)'
;MQDPRITTKTDVKNGRWIYGRAERETFRQQQLIRAVKKAGLKVGYPGEFMIPHRTMHFRTTLPAGTFPVNCIGKPAISEISLPSPGIFEFTLSTDDTEYDVPCFRCDADLQWESSFDGISWYRTTAVNGGNIPPHREEIPVTRLIPEKLPDGMYDMGKEVFGWINIKNAPHAKLFAGESLPEAQNRDPQFFEQSMLLVQLDSETLRSSVPLAFRYISLDNAENAEISVDALYTPLTLKKHFSCGDKELDDIWEKSVYTLQLCTFHFLIDGVKRDRLPWAGDLAVSLLSMTESFQEPAPVRDTLAVLGSAGIKNTHINGIVDYSLWYLINFDLYEKHFDDPEFLQQEYFRIVETTGILMEKRIDNGLLPTDNWVLIDWTDGDKNCALQILFFMALKAAASLARKMRDQCNAVKWENSADKLKEMIRRDFYDEKSGLFRCSPGKNEFLRHQNFLAVGSIASEKESRRIAEKLLENKLPAVGTPYMKSFEILALIRAGFTREAAGEIRRFWGGMVKNGATTFFEAYGEGKNGSGIYDFYGRPFGLSLCHAWSSAPAFLLPMIFSRQ
;
A
#
# COMPACT_ATOMS: atom_id res chain seq x y z
N MET A 1 40.58 4.21 -1.94
CA MET A 1 40.81 5.41 -1.10
C MET A 1 39.51 5.68 -0.37
N GLN A 2 39.49 5.47 0.95
CA GLN A 2 38.30 5.62 1.80
C GLN A 2 38.07 7.10 2.11
N ASP A 3 36.84 7.59 1.91
CA ASP A 3 36.39 8.93 2.31
C ASP A 3 36.33 9.00 3.86
N PRO A 4 37.02 9.94 4.52
CA PRO A 4 37.11 10.01 5.97
C PRO A 4 35.91 10.75 6.64
N ARG A 5 34.74 10.82 5.99
CA ARG A 5 33.53 11.44 6.58
C ARG A 5 32.46 10.45 7.06
N ILE A 6 32.85 9.22 7.37
CA ILE A 6 32.04 8.36 8.24
C ILE A 6 32.29 8.81 9.68
N THR A 7 31.56 9.82 10.12
CA THR A 7 31.42 10.11 11.55
C THR A 7 30.87 8.86 12.21
N THR A 8 31.73 8.28 13.04
CA THR A 8 31.49 7.18 13.97
C THR A 8 30.11 7.25 14.59
N LYS A 9 29.38 6.12 14.53
CA LYS A 9 28.21 5.82 15.36
C LYS A 9 28.53 6.22 16.81
N THR A 10 28.04 7.38 17.23
CA THR A 10 27.84 7.66 18.65
C THR A 10 26.77 6.68 19.13
N ASP A 11 27.08 5.92 20.17
CA ASP A 11 26.14 5.06 20.89
C ASP A 11 24.85 5.84 21.23
N VAL A 12 23.83 5.72 20.37
CA VAL A 12 22.49 6.22 20.68
C VAL A 12 21.89 5.19 21.63
N LYS A 13 21.81 5.54 22.92
CA LYS A 13 21.01 4.79 23.90
C LYS A 13 19.67 4.41 23.25
N ASN A 14 19.31 3.13 23.33
CA ASN A 14 18.14 2.46 22.72
C ASN A 14 16.77 2.98 23.22
N GLY A 15 16.54 4.30 23.20
CA GLY A 15 15.28 4.89 23.57
C GLY A 15 14.19 4.61 22.55
N ARG A 16 12.97 4.39 23.05
CA ARG A 16 11.79 4.19 22.21
C ARG A 16 10.82 5.35 22.41
N TRP A 17 10.30 5.83 21.29
CA TRP A 17 9.17 6.74 21.28
C TRP A 17 7.88 5.94 21.45
N ILE A 18 7.09 6.33 22.44
CA ILE A 18 5.86 5.69 22.87
C ILE A 18 4.68 6.55 22.41
N TYR A 19 3.81 5.94 21.63
CA TYR A 19 2.61 6.55 21.07
C TYR A 19 1.36 5.82 21.56
N GLY A 20 0.23 6.52 21.55
CA GLY A 20 -1.07 5.86 21.54
C GLY A 20 -1.18 4.87 20.38
N ARG A 21 -2.01 3.82 20.52
CA ARG A 21 -2.23 2.83 19.46
C ARG A 21 -2.61 3.52 18.15
N ALA A 22 -1.86 3.25 17.09
CA ALA A 22 -2.05 3.79 15.74
C ALA A 22 -2.00 5.34 15.61
N GLU A 23 -1.69 6.09 16.68
CA GLU A 23 -1.70 7.56 16.66
C GLU A 23 -0.65 8.14 15.70
N ARG A 24 0.54 7.52 15.67
CA ARG A 24 1.64 7.91 14.77
C ARG A 24 1.26 7.69 13.30
N GLU A 25 0.71 6.53 13.01
CA GLU A 25 0.29 6.14 11.67
C GLU A 25 -0.87 7.02 11.20
N THR A 26 -1.84 7.27 12.08
CA THR A 26 -2.98 8.16 11.79
C THR A 26 -2.52 9.60 11.53
N PHE A 27 -1.55 10.10 12.29
CA PHE A 27 -0.96 11.42 12.03
C PHE A 27 -0.32 11.48 10.65
N ARG A 28 0.52 10.49 10.30
CA ARG A 28 1.15 10.40 8.97
C ARG A 28 0.12 10.32 7.84
N GLN A 29 -0.98 9.59 8.03
CA GLN A 29 -2.07 9.53 7.06
C GLN A 29 -2.74 10.89 6.88
N GLN A 30 -2.98 11.61 7.97
CA GLN A 30 -3.55 12.95 7.90
C GLN A 30 -2.65 13.90 7.10
N GLN A 31 -1.32 13.84 7.31
CA GLN A 31 -0.36 14.61 6.51
C GLN A 31 -0.39 14.22 5.03
N LEU A 32 -0.50 12.94 4.72
CA LEU A 32 -0.60 12.43 3.35
C LEU A 32 -1.87 12.93 2.64
N ILE A 33 -3.03 12.85 3.31
CA ILE A 33 -4.30 13.38 2.79
C ILE A 33 -4.22 14.89 2.54
N ARG A 34 -3.55 15.65 3.42
CA ARG A 34 -3.31 17.08 3.17
C ARG A 34 -2.39 17.33 1.99
N ALA A 35 -1.33 16.54 1.86
CA ALA A 35 -0.41 16.63 0.73
C ALA A 35 -1.12 16.38 -0.61
N VAL A 36 -2.02 15.38 -0.65
CA VAL A 36 -2.90 15.10 -1.81
C VAL A 36 -3.77 16.31 -2.15
N LYS A 37 -4.43 16.92 -1.16
CA LYS A 37 -5.24 18.14 -1.38
C LYS A 37 -4.40 19.32 -1.87
N LYS A 38 -3.24 19.57 -1.26
CA LYS A 38 -2.32 20.64 -1.66
C LYS A 38 -1.76 20.44 -3.06
N ALA A 39 -1.53 19.19 -3.47
CA ALA A 39 -1.10 18.84 -4.81
C ALA A 39 -2.22 18.92 -5.86
N GLY A 40 -3.47 19.19 -5.46
CA GLY A 40 -4.59 19.33 -6.38
C GLY A 40 -4.99 18.03 -7.09
N LEU A 41 -4.70 16.87 -6.48
CA LEU A 41 -5.01 15.58 -7.09
C LEU A 41 -6.53 15.36 -7.15
N LYS A 42 -7.00 14.78 -8.25
CA LYS A 42 -8.43 14.51 -8.51
C LYS A 42 -8.88 13.18 -7.90
N VAL A 43 -8.60 12.98 -6.61
CA VAL A 43 -9.04 11.79 -5.87
C VAL A 43 -9.64 12.13 -4.51
N GLY A 44 -10.68 11.40 -4.13
CA GLY A 44 -11.11 11.29 -2.75
C GLY A 44 -10.53 10.03 -2.12
N TYR A 45 -10.27 10.05 -0.81
CA TYR A 45 -10.04 8.83 -0.02
C TYR A 45 -11.42 8.41 0.53
N PRO A 46 -12.10 7.43 -0.08
CA PRO A 46 -13.43 7.06 0.35
C PRO A 46 -13.40 6.31 1.68
N GLY A 47 -14.50 6.38 2.42
CA GLY A 47 -14.63 5.75 3.73
C GLY A 47 -14.25 6.65 4.89
N GLU A 48 -14.09 6.04 6.06
CA GLU A 48 -13.75 6.69 7.31
C GLU A 48 -12.30 6.36 7.66
N PHE A 49 -11.59 7.36 8.19
CA PHE A 49 -10.24 7.20 8.71
C PHE A 49 -10.20 7.84 10.10
N MET A 50 -9.37 7.28 10.97
CA MET A 50 -9.16 7.83 12.30
C MET A 50 -8.53 9.23 12.19
N ILE A 51 -8.83 10.10 13.14
CA ILE A 51 -8.14 11.38 13.32
C ILE A 51 -7.30 11.22 14.60
N PRO A 52 -6.05 11.69 14.63
CA PRO A 52 -5.23 11.57 15.84
C PRO A 52 -5.88 12.31 17.00
N HIS A 53 -5.75 11.76 18.21
CA HIS A 53 -6.32 12.36 19.41
C HIS A 53 -5.42 13.47 19.94
N ARG A 54 -6.03 14.60 20.30
CA ARG A 54 -5.31 15.73 20.91
C ARG A 54 -4.80 15.42 22.30
N THR A 55 -5.42 14.48 23.00
CA THR A 55 -5.11 14.11 24.38
C THR A 55 -5.00 12.60 24.48
N MET A 56 -3.93 12.13 25.11
CA MET A 56 -3.69 10.72 25.40
C MET A 56 -3.26 10.55 26.85
N HIS A 57 -3.82 9.54 27.50
CA HIS A 57 -3.41 9.06 28.81
C HIS A 57 -2.42 7.90 28.64
N PHE A 58 -1.38 7.87 29.44
CA PHE A 58 -0.35 6.84 29.44
C PHE A 58 -0.15 6.31 30.85
N ARG A 59 0.00 5.00 30.97
CA ARG A 59 0.35 4.37 32.25
C ARG A 59 1.30 3.22 32.07
N THR A 60 2.07 2.96 33.12
CA THR A 60 2.91 1.76 33.23
C THR A 60 3.17 1.44 34.70
N THR A 61 3.59 0.20 34.96
CA THR A 61 4.08 -0.21 36.28
C THR A 61 5.58 0.05 36.35
N LEU A 62 6.00 0.80 37.36
CA LEU A 62 7.40 1.20 37.57
C LEU A 62 7.90 0.74 38.94
N PRO A 63 9.18 0.37 39.07
CA PRO A 63 9.83 0.29 40.37
C PRO A 63 10.08 1.69 40.95
N ALA A 64 10.48 1.75 42.23
CA ALA A 64 10.92 3.00 42.84
C ALA A 64 12.16 3.54 42.11
N GLY A 65 12.20 4.85 41.87
CA GLY A 65 13.31 5.50 41.17
C GLY A 65 12.86 6.66 40.28
N THR A 66 13.81 7.20 39.53
CA THR A 66 13.62 8.29 38.57
C THR A 66 13.94 7.81 37.17
N PHE A 67 13.03 8.05 36.23
CA PHE A 67 13.12 7.63 34.84
C PHE A 67 13.07 8.87 33.94
N PRO A 68 14.12 9.18 33.15
CA PRO A 68 14.08 10.30 32.24
C PRO A 68 13.08 10.04 31.11
N VAL A 69 12.31 11.07 30.78
CA VAL A 69 11.39 11.07 29.64
C VAL A 69 11.53 12.35 28.83
N ASN A 70 11.20 12.28 27.55
CA ASN A 70 11.11 13.46 26.70
C ASN A 70 9.75 13.49 26.02
N CYS A 71 8.88 14.39 26.45
CA CYS A 71 7.50 14.46 25.98
C CYS A 71 7.32 15.43 24.82
N ILE A 72 6.42 15.06 23.93
CA ILE A 72 5.79 15.90 22.93
C ILE A 72 4.34 16.12 23.36
N GLY A 73 3.99 17.37 23.62
CA GLY A 73 2.73 17.77 24.25
C GLY A 73 2.91 18.39 25.63
N LYS A 74 1.81 18.79 26.25
CA LYS A 74 1.71 19.43 27.56
C LYS A 74 1.05 18.47 28.57
N PRO A 75 1.50 18.46 29.84
CA PRO A 75 2.64 19.21 30.37
C PRO A 75 3.97 18.64 29.85
N ALA A 76 4.99 19.51 29.78
CA ALA A 76 6.34 19.07 29.48
C ALA A 76 6.90 18.35 30.72
N ILE A 77 7.09 17.04 30.62
CA ILE A 77 7.67 16.21 31.67
C ILE A 77 9.05 15.77 31.20
N SER A 78 10.07 15.96 32.04
CA SER A 78 11.46 15.55 31.77
C SER A 78 11.87 14.29 32.52
N GLU A 79 11.16 13.95 33.59
CA GLU A 79 11.42 12.75 34.40
C GLU A 79 10.15 12.28 35.12
N ILE A 80 10.08 10.98 35.36
CA ILE A 80 9.04 10.30 36.14
C ILE A 80 9.71 9.75 37.40
N SER A 81 9.27 10.18 38.58
CA SER A 81 9.84 9.77 39.86
C SER A 81 8.79 9.11 40.75
N LEU A 82 9.08 7.91 41.23
CA LEU A 82 8.22 7.16 42.16
C LEU A 82 8.97 6.79 43.45
N PRO A 83 8.41 7.08 44.64
CA PRO A 83 9.05 6.76 45.91
C PRO A 83 8.95 5.27 46.27
N SER A 84 8.01 4.54 45.68
CA SER A 84 7.78 3.11 45.86
C SER A 84 7.28 2.49 44.55
N PRO A 85 7.46 1.19 44.32
CA PRO A 85 6.88 0.53 43.14
C PRO A 85 5.37 0.76 43.05
N GLY A 86 4.87 1.02 41.85
CA GLY A 86 3.45 1.33 41.64
C GLY A 86 3.11 1.61 40.18
N ILE A 87 1.83 1.94 39.95
CA ILE A 87 1.36 2.39 38.64
C ILE A 87 1.56 3.90 38.56
N PHE A 88 2.30 4.35 37.54
CA PHE A 88 2.36 5.75 37.17
C PHE A 88 1.42 6.00 36.01
N GLU A 89 0.62 7.06 36.11
CA GLU A 89 -0.26 7.53 35.05
C GLU A 89 -0.04 9.01 34.82
N PHE A 90 0.00 9.42 33.56
CA PHE A 90 0.05 10.82 33.18
C PHE A 90 -0.67 11.05 31.86
N THR A 91 -0.98 12.32 31.58
CA THR A 91 -1.72 12.73 30.40
C THR A 91 -0.87 13.69 29.59
N LEU A 92 -0.81 13.50 28.27
CA LEU A 92 -0.19 14.44 27.34
C LEU A 92 -1.24 14.99 26.39
N SER A 93 -1.15 16.29 26.08
CA SER A 93 -2.00 16.94 25.10
C SER A 93 -1.22 17.82 24.13
N THR A 94 -1.54 17.77 22.85
CA THR A 94 -1.04 18.70 21.83
C THR A 94 -2.12 19.73 21.51
N ASP A 95 -1.72 20.97 21.21
CA ASP A 95 -2.67 22.04 20.90
C ASP A 95 -3.46 21.73 19.62
N ASP A 96 -2.78 21.15 18.63
CA ASP A 96 -3.38 20.80 17.36
C ASP A 96 -2.73 19.57 16.73
N THR A 97 -3.56 18.58 16.40
CA THR A 97 -3.12 17.34 15.76
C THR A 97 -2.73 17.53 14.31
N GLU A 98 -2.92 18.74 13.78
CA GLU A 98 -2.40 19.12 12.49
C GLU A 98 -0.87 19.14 12.43
N TYR A 99 -0.20 19.49 13.53
CA TYR A 99 1.25 19.71 13.54
C TYR A 99 2.02 18.65 14.35
N ASP A 100 1.34 17.97 15.26
CA ASP A 100 1.99 17.11 16.25
C ASP A 100 1.05 16.05 16.83
N VAL A 101 1.58 15.07 17.55
CA VAL A 101 0.76 14.05 18.24
C VAL A 101 1.31 13.75 19.64
N PRO A 102 0.45 13.53 20.68
CA PRO A 102 0.93 13.21 22.02
C PRO A 102 1.79 11.94 22.02
N CYS A 103 3.05 12.09 22.41
CA CYS A 103 3.99 10.96 22.53
C CYS A 103 5.13 11.32 23.47
N PHE A 104 5.90 10.34 23.91
CA PHE A 104 7.10 10.61 24.68
C PHE A 104 8.16 9.55 24.42
N ARG A 105 9.42 9.91 24.63
CA ARG A 105 10.54 8.97 24.59
C ARG A 105 10.84 8.48 26.00
N CYS A 106 11.03 7.18 26.13
CA CYS A 106 11.55 6.54 27.33
C CYS A 106 12.73 5.63 26.96
N ASP A 107 13.83 5.75 27.69
CA ASP A 107 15.01 4.90 27.50
C ASP A 107 14.89 3.57 28.27
N ALA A 108 13.93 3.46 29.20
CA ALA A 108 13.65 2.23 29.92
C ALA A 108 12.75 1.29 29.09
N ASP A 109 13.09 0.01 29.09
CA ASP A 109 12.30 -1.02 28.40
C ASP A 109 11.08 -1.42 29.25
N LEU A 110 10.00 -0.66 29.10
CA LEU A 110 8.78 -0.80 29.88
C LEU A 110 7.58 -1.08 28.97
N GLN A 111 6.63 -1.87 29.49
CA GLN A 111 5.35 -2.09 28.82
C GLN A 111 4.38 -0.98 29.19
N TRP A 112 4.08 -0.12 28.22
CA TRP A 112 3.16 0.98 28.39
C TRP A 112 1.78 0.65 27.86
N GLU A 113 0.78 1.20 28.53
CA GLU A 113 -0.60 1.24 28.07
C GLU A 113 -0.99 2.69 27.79
N SER A 114 -1.91 2.88 26.86
CA SER A 114 -2.48 4.18 26.51
C SER A 114 -4.00 4.12 26.41
N SER A 115 -4.62 5.26 26.61
CA SER A 115 -6.06 5.45 26.51
C SER A 115 -6.37 6.84 25.97
N PHE A 116 -7.34 6.95 25.06
CA PHE A 116 -7.83 8.24 24.55
C PHE A 116 -9.03 8.76 25.35
N ASP A 117 -9.73 7.89 26.09
CA ASP A 117 -10.95 8.19 26.86
C ASP A 117 -10.73 8.11 28.38
N GLY A 118 -9.55 7.66 28.84
CA GLY A 118 -9.22 7.39 30.23
C GLY A 118 -9.87 6.13 30.82
N ILE A 119 -10.66 5.40 30.02
CA ILE A 119 -11.47 4.25 30.45
C ILE A 119 -10.92 2.96 29.82
N SER A 120 -10.72 2.98 28.51
CA SER A 120 -10.30 1.84 27.70
C SER A 120 -8.80 1.90 27.48
N TRP A 121 -8.07 0.94 28.03
CA TRP A 121 -6.60 0.90 28.00
C TRP A 121 -6.10 -0.17 27.01
N TYR A 122 -5.13 0.22 26.18
CA TYR A 122 -4.54 -0.62 25.15
C TYR A 122 -3.02 -0.51 25.18
N ARG A 123 -2.33 -1.56 24.73
CA ARG A 123 -0.87 -1.53 24.56
C ARG A 123 -0.47 -0.39 23.61
N THR A 124 0.57 0.36 23.99
CA THR A 124 1.11 1.47 23.17
C THR A 124 1.86 0.98 21.94
N THR A 125 1.98 1.82 20.92
CA THR A 125 2.96 1.62 19.85
C THR A 125 4.31 2.17 20.29
N ALA A 126 5.32 1.32 20.41
CA ALA A 126 6.69 1.71 20.70
C ALA A 126 7.56 1.64 19.44
N VAL A 127 8.29 2.70 19.13
CA VAL A 127 9.09 2.81 17.91
C VAL A 127 10.51 3.26 18.27
N ASN A 128 11.51 2.58 17.72
CA ASN A 128 12.89 3.02 17.83
C ASN A 128 13.06 4.39 17.16
N GLY A 129 13.77 5.31 17.80
CA GLY A 129 14.04 6.62 17.23
C GLY A 129 15.11 7.36 18.02
N GLY A 130 15.73 8.33 17.37
CA GLY A 130 16.72 9.21 18.00
C GLY A 130 16.08 10.26 18.89
N ASN A 131 16.70 11.44 18.94
CA ASN A 131 16.14 12.59 19.68
C ASN A 131 14.96 13.26 18.94
N ILE A 132 14.83 13.00 17.65
CA ILE A 132 13.70 13.46 16.84
C ILE A 132 12.62 12.36 16.90
N PRO A 133 11.36 12.70 17.21
CA PRO A 133 10.28 11.72 17.19
C PRO A 133 10.00 11.23 15.77
N PRO A 134 9.76 9.92 15.54
CA PRO A 134 9.58 9.35 14.22
C PRO A 134 8.53 10.00 13.30
N HIS A 135 7.47 10.61 13.86
CA HIS A 135 6.46 11.31 13.02
C HIS A 135 6.93 12.68 12.50
N ARG A 136 8.03 13.22 13.03
CA ARG A 136 8.67 14.46 12.56
C ARG A 136 9.92 14.21 11.72
N GLU A 137 10.26 12.94 11.46
CA GLU A 137 11.37 12.62 10.55
C GLU A 137 11.00 13.02 9.13
N GLU A 138 11.86 13.78 8.47
CA GLU A 138 11.70 14.13 7.07
C GLU A 138 12.12 12.95 6.17
N ILE A 139 11.40 12.79 5.06
CA ILE A 139 11.75 11.79 4.05
C ILE A 139 13.06 12.24 3.37
N PRO A 140 14.09 11.37 3.31
CA PRO A 140 15.35 11.69 2.66
C PRO A 140 15.17 12.12 1.20
N VAL A 141 16.07 13.02 0.76
CA VAL A 141 16.15 13.47 -0.64
C VAL A 141 17.51 13.18 -1.23
N THR A 142 17.54 12.88 -2.53
CA THR A 142 18.74 12.83 -3.34
C THR A 142 18.64 13.81 -4.49
N ARG A 143 19.72 14.54 -4.78
CA ARG A 143 19.71 15.55 -5.84
C ARG A 143 20.04 14.91 -7.18
N LEU A 144 19.14 15.07 -8.13
CA LEU A 144 19.25 14.59 -9.51
C LEU A 144 19.27 15.76 -10.49
N ILE A 145 19.95 15.58 -11.62
CA ILE A 145 19.98 16.54 -12.72
C ILE A 145 19.37 15.86 -13.94
N PRO A 146 18.30 16.41 -14.54
CA PRO A 146 17.71 15.83 -15.73
C PRO A 146 18.57 16.06 -16.97
N GLU A 147 18.41 15.21 -17.97
CA GLU A 147 18.96 15.44 -19.30
C GLU A 147 18.14 16.52 -20.02
N LYS A 148 18.81 17.53 -20.58
CA LYS A 148 18.15 18.57 -21.38
C LYS A 148 17.83 18.04 -22.77
N LEU A 149 16.57 18.15 -23.16
CA LEU A 149 16.06 17.84 -24.50
C LEU A 149 15.83 19.16 -25.29
N PRO A 150 15.53 19.09 -26.60
CA PRO A 150 15.10 20.26 -27.37
C PRO A 150 13.87 20.97 -26.79
N ASP A 151 13.65 22.21 -27.21
CA ASP A 151 12.42 22.98 -26.94
C ASP A 151 12.05 23.14 -25.46
N GLY A 152 13.05 23.25 -24.58
CA GLY A 152 12.83 23.46 -23.14
C GLY A 152 12.28 22.24 -22.39
N MET A 153 12.41 21.06 -22.99
CA MET A 153 12.06 19.77 -22.39
C MET A 153 13.25 19.15 -21.65
N TYR A 154 12.95 18.30 -20.68
CA TYR A 154 13.94 17.57 -19.90
C TYR A 154 13.43 16.16 -19.57
N ASP A 155 14.32 15.17 -19.54
CA ASP A 155 14.02 13.77 -19.20
C ASP A 155 14.85 13.32 -18.00
N MET A 156 14.19 12.72 -17.00
CA MET A 156 14.82 12.07 -15.85
C MET A 156 15.37 10.67 -16.20
N GLY A 157 15.08 10.16 -17.41
CA GLY A 157 15.39 8.81 -17.89
C GLY A 157 14.42 7.75 -17.36
N LYS A 158 13.80 8.00 -16.21
CA LYS A 158 12.78 7.16 -15.58
C LYS A 158 11.88 7.98 -14.65
N GLU A 159 10.78 7.40 -14.24
CA GLU A 159 9.83 7.99 -13.29
C GLU A 159 10.51 8.38 -11.96
N VAL A 160 10.21 9.55 -11.42
CA VAL A 160 10.77 10.11 -10.19
C VAL A 160 9.68 10.84 -9.41
N PHE A 161 9.77 10.82 -8.08
CA PHE A 161 8.93 11.63 -7.20
C PHE A 161 9.77 12.64 -6.42
N GLY A 162 9.52 13.95 -6.54
CA GLY A 162 10.35 14.95 -5.88
C GLY A 162 9.99 16.40 -6.18
N TRP A 163 10.77 17.31 -5.63
CA TRP A 163 10.65 18.75 -5.92
C TRP A 163 11.50 19.14 -7.12
N ILE A 164 10.94 19.94 -8.02
CA ILE A 164 11.66 20.52 -9.15
C ILE A 164 12.15 21.90 -8.75
N ASN A 165 13.46 22.12 -8.77
CA ASN A 165 14.09 23.41 -8.55
C ASN A 165 14.57 23.99 -9.88
N ILE A 166 14.24 25.26 -10.12
CA ILE A 166 14.55 25.99 -11.35
C ILE A 166 15.31 27.25 -10.95
N LYS A 167 16.59 27.31 -11.33
CA LYS A 167 17.46 28.46 -11.07
C LYS A 167 17.60 29.34 -12.32
N ASN A 168 17.85 30.63 -12.13
CA ASN A 168 18.12 31.62 -13.20
C ASN A 168 16.95 31.84 -14.19
N ALA A 169 15.71 31.58 -13.75
CA ALA A 169 14.51 31.78 -14.56
C ALA A 169 13.33 32.27 -13.70
N PRO A 170 13.32 33.55 -13.26
CA PRO A 170 12.33 34.07 -12.32
C PRO A 170 10.90 34.15 -12.87
N HIS A 171 10.73 33.98 -14.19
CA HIS A 171 9.43 33.99 -14.88
C HIS A 171 9.07 32.64 -15.50
N ALA A 172 9.78 31.58 -15.11
CA ALA A 172 9.53 30.24 -15.63
C ALA A 172 8.10 29.78 -15.33
N LYS A 173 7.50 29.07 -16.28
CA LYS A 173 6.31 28.25 -16.03
C LYS A 173 6.70 26.79 -16.08
N LEU A 174 6.28 26.04 -15.07
CA LEU A 174 6.56 24.62 -14.94
C LEU A 174 5.41 23.79 -15.52
N PHE A 175 5.76 22.72 -16.22
CA PHE A 175 4.88 21.60 -16.54
C PHE A 175 5.67 20.30 -16.37
N ALA A 176 5.02 19.25 -15.90
CA ALA A 176 5.65 17.96 -15.68
C ALA A 176 4.64 16.83 -15.85
N GLY A 177 5.13 15.63 -16.18
CA GLY A 177 4.29 14.46 -16.37
C GLY A 177 5.08 13.16 -16.40
N GLU A 178 4.39 12.05 -16.16
CA GLU A 178 4.93 10.69 -16.29
C GLU A 178 5.13 10.33 -17.78
N SER A 179 4.47 11.06 -18.69
CA SER A 179 4.58 10.93 -20.14
C SER A 179 4.93 12.25 -20.83
N LEU A 180 5.53 12.16 -22.02
CA LEU A 180 5.83 13.34 -22.86
C LEU A 180 4.58 14.18 -23.16
N PRO A 181 3.43 13.60 -23.60
CA PRO A 181 2.23 14.38 -23.84
C PRO A 181 1.68 15.09 -22.60
N GLU A 182 1.81 14.49 -21.42
CA GLU A 182 1.38 15.11 -20.15
C GLU A 182 2.27 16.32 -19.80
N ALA A 183 3.59 16.21 -19.93
CA ALA A 183 4.52 17.33 -19.69
C ALA A 183 4.39 18.45 -20.73
N GLN A 184 3.91 18.15 -21.94
CA GLN A 184 3.65 19.13 -22.99
C GLN A 184 2.27 19.79 -22.88
N ASN A 185 1.37 19.25 -22.05
CA ASN A 185 0.03 19.80 -21.91
C ASN A 185 0.07 21.22 -21.32
N ARG A 186 -0.66 22.15 -21.95
CA ARG A 186 -0.83 23.54 -21.50
C ARG A 186 -2.24 23.86 -21.05
N ASP A 187 -3.18 22.92 -21.20
CA ASP A 187 -4.57 23.08 -20.76
C ASP A 187 -4.70 22.70 -19.28
N PRO A 188 -5.01 23.66 -18.38
CA PRO A 188 -5.14 23.39 -16.95
C PRO A 188 -6.25 22.39 -16.60
N GLN A 189 -7.24 22.19 -17.47
CA GLN A 189 -8.30 21.20 -17.25
C GLN A 189 -7.75 19.77 -17.15
N PHE A 190 -6.65 19.50 -17.86
CA PHE A 190 -6.01 18.19 -17.91
C PHE A 190 -4.78 18.07 -16.99
N PHE A 191 -4.52 19.04 -16.11
CA PHE A 191 -3.52 18.85 -15.07
C PHE A 191 -4.00 17.82 -14.05
N GLU A 192 -3.13 16.86 -13.74
CA GLU A 192 -3.35 15.86 -12.68
C GLU A 192 -2.59 16.21 -11.38
N GLN A 193 -1.74 17.24 -11.42
CA GLN A 193 -0.96 17.74 -10.28
C GLN A 193 -0.81 19.27 -10.34
N SER A 194 -0.54 19.91 -9.20
CA SER A 194 -0.29 21.35 -9.10
C SER A 194 1.07 21.74 -9.69
N MET A 195 1.04 22.48 -10.79
CA MET A 195 2.25 23.00 -11.46
C MET A 195 2.74 24.35 -10.89
N LEU A 196 2.20 24.78 -9.74
CA LEU A 196 2.56 26.07 -9.13
C LEU A 196 4.00 26.08 -8.64
N LEU A 197 4.69 27.19 -8.88
CA LEU A 197 6.03 27.48 -8.37
C LEU A 197 5.96 28.43 -7.16
N VAL A 198 6.90 28.25 -6.23
CA VAL A 198 7.15 29.15 -5.10
C VAL A 198 8.60 29.63 -5.13
N GLN A 199 8.85 30.85 -4.66
CA GLN A 199 10.21 31.37 -4.52
C GLN A 199 10.90 30.67 -3.33
N LEU A 200 12.02 29.99 -3.58
CA LEU A 200 12.82 29.34 -2.53
C LEU A 200 13.87 30.29 -1.95
N ASP A 201 14.55 31.05 -2.81
CA ASP A 201 15.56 32.06 -2.48
C ASP A 201 15.60 33.15 -3.57
N SER A 202 16.59 34.05 -3.62
CA SER A 202 16.61 35.14 -4.61
C SER A 202 16.74 34.69 -6.08
N GLU A 203 17.19 33.46 -6.34
CA GLU A 203 17.54 32.97 -7.68
C GLU A 203 16.79 31.69 -8.09
N THR A 204 16.14 31.02 -7.13
CA THR A 204 15.56 29.68 -7.31
C THR A 204 14.05 29.68 -7.09
N LEU A 205 13.32 29.19 -8.11
CA LEU A 205 11.93 28.77 -8.00
C LEU A 205 11.87 27.27 -7.69
N ARG A 206 10.85 26.82 -6.95
CA ARG A 206 10.61 25.41 -6.64
C ARG A 206 9.16 25.04 -6.87
N SER A 207 8.88 23.82 -7.30
CA SER A 207 7.51 23.29 -7.27
C SER A 207 6.92 23.40 -5.86
N SER A 208 5.69 23.91 -5.75
CA SER A 208 5.00 24.16 -4.48
C SER A 208 4.71 22.90 -3.66
N VAL A 209 4.75 21.74 -4.34
CA VAL A 209 4.59 20.39 -3.82
C VAL A 209 5.58 19.46 -4.54
N PRO A 210 5.88 18.27 -3.98
CA PRO A 210 6.52 17.21 -4.74
C PRO A 210 5.60 16.72 -5.86
N LEU A 211 6.19 16.49 -7.02
CA LEU A 211 5.54 15.99 -8.23
C LEU A 211 6.08 14.60 -8.56
N ALA A 212 5.22 13.74 -9.09
CA ALA A 212 5.63 12.52 -9.79
C ALA A 212 5.71 12.81 -11.28
N PHE A 213 6.85 12.54 -11.88
CA PHE A 213 7.10 12.79 -13.28
C PHE A 213 8.32 12.02 -13.77
N ARG A 214 8.38 11.85 -15.09
CA ARG A 214 9.62 11.56 -15.81
C ARG A 214 10.10 12.77 -16.62
N TYR A 215 9.15 13.51 -17.20
CA TYR A 215 9.45 14.61 -18.11
C TYR A 215 9.08 15.95 -17.49
N ILE A 216 9.90 16.96 -17.77
CA ILE A 216 9.69 18.35 -17.38
C ILE A 216 9.67 19.20 -18.65
N SER A 217 8.79 20.20 -18.71
CA SER A 217 8.75 21.24 -19.73
C SER A 217 8.73 22.60 -19.06
N LEU A 218 9.58 23.52 -19.52
CA LEU A 218 9.59 24.89 -19.04
C LEU A 218 9.27 25.89 -20.15
N ASP A 219 8.38 26.84 -19.87
CA ASP A 219 8.24 28.05 -20.69
C ASP A 219 8.99 29.22 -20.02
N ASN A 220 9.48 30.18 -20.82
CA ASN A 220 10.20 31.39 -20.37
C ASN A 220 11.44 31.10 -19.51
N ALA A 221 12.25 30.12 -19.93
CA ALA A 221 13.30 29.52 -19.10
C ALA A 221 14.60 29.24 -19.89
N GLU A 222 14.97 30.13 -20.81
CA GLU A 222 16.09 29.94 -21.77
C GLU A 222 17.42 29.57 -21.10
N ASN A 223 17.71 30.21 -19.96
CA ASN A 223 18.94 30.01 -19.17
C ASN A 223 18.71 29.19 -17.89
N ALA A 224 17.59 28.46 -17.80
CA ALA A 224 17.26 27.72 -16.59
C ALA A 224 18.21 26.56 -16.32
N GLU A 225 18.66 26.47 -15.07
CA GLU A 225 19.30 25.28 -14.53
C GLU A 225 18.27 24.51 -13.70
N ILE A 226 18.08 23.23 -14.02
CA ILE A 226 17.11 22.37 -13.34
C ILE A 226 17.84 21.38 -12.45
N SER A 227 17.32 21.20 -11.24
CA SER A 227 17.66 20.07 -10.39
C SER A 227 16.42 19.54 -9.69
N VAL A 228 16.41 18.24 -9.39
CA VAL A 228 15.30 17.58 -8.71
C VAL A 228 15.78 17.07 -7.36
N ASP A 229 15.12 17.47 -6.29
CA ASP A 229 15.31 16.84 -4.98
C ASP A 229 14.33 15.67 -4.90
N ALA A 230 14.82 14.50 -5.32
CA ALA A 230 14.03 13.27 -5.43
C ALA A 230 13.86 12.63 -4.05
N LEU A 231 12.61 12.43 -3.66
CA LEU A 231 12.21 11.75 -2.44
C LEU A 231 12.45 10.25 -2.57
N TYR A 232 13.02 9.64 -1.54
CA TYR A 232 13.20 8.19 -1.51
C TYR A 232 13.16 7.63 -0.09
N THR A 233 12.74 6.38 0.02
CA THR A 233 12.90 5.59 1.25
C THR A 233 14.18 4.77 1.15
N PRO A 234 15.06 4.83 2.18
CA PRO A 234 16.31 4.09 2.19
C PRO A 234 16.05 2.61 2.46
N LEU A 235 15.59 1.89 1.43
CA LEU A 235 15.37 0.45 1.47
C LEU A 235 16.62 -0.29 0.98
N THR A 236 16.93 -1.43 1.62
CA THR A 236 18.00 -2.31 1.15
C THR A 236 17.41 -3.47 0.37
N LEU A 237 17.80 -3.64 -0.89
CA LEU A 237 17.38 -4.81 -1.68
C LEU A 237 18.00 -6.09 -1.08
N LYS A 238 17.16 -7.00 -0.57
CA LYS A 238 17.61 -8.24 0.10
C LYS A 238 17.57 -9.45 -0.83
N LYS A 239 16.62 -9.48 -1.76
CA LYS A 239 16.43 -10.54 -2.74
C LYS A 239 16.66 -9.99 -4.14
N HIS A 240 17.33 -10.79 -4.96
CA HIS A 240 17.65 -10.48 -6.34
C HIS A 240 17.12 -11.60 -7.22
N PHE A 241 16.74 -11.27 -8.45
CA PHE A 241 16.31 -12.23 -9.45
C PHE A 241 17.07 -11.99 -10.76
N SER A 242 17.53 -13.07 -11.38
CA SER A 242 17.94 -13.10 -12.78
C SER A 242 17.73 -14.52 -13.30
N CYS A 243 17.21 -14.64 -14.52
CA CYS A 243 16.94 -15.92 -15.17
C CYS A 243 17.66 -16.09 -16.52
N GLY A 244 18.52 -15.14 -16.89
CA GLY A 244 19.24 -15.12 -18.17
C GLY A 244 18.39 -14.63 -19.35
N ASP A 245 17.08 -14.45 -19.15
CA ASP A 245 16.20 -13.74 -20.08
C ASP A 245 16.19 -12.25 -19.73
N LYS A 246 16.86 -11.46 -20.57
CA LYS A 246 17.01 -10.01 -20.35
C LYS A 246 15.66 -9.26 -20.30
N GLU A 247 14.62 -9.73 -21.00
CA GLU A 247 13.30 -9.07 -20.93
C GLU A 247 12.65 -9.31 -19.57
N LEU A 248 12.76 -10.53 -19.02
CA LEU A 248 12.20 -10.85 -17.70
C LEU A 248 13.01 -10.22 -16.56
N ASP A 249 14.33 -10.17 -16.68
CA ASP A 249 15.20 -9.50 -15.71
C ASP A 249 14.87 -8.00 -15.65
N ASP A 250 14.69 -7.36 -16.82
CA ASP A 250 14.29 -5.94 -16.93
C ASP A 250 12.90 -5.67 -16.34
N ILE A 251 11.93 -6.57 -16.59
CA ILE A 251 10.60 -6.50 -15.99
C ILE A 251 10.68 -6.63 -14.45
N TRP A 252 11.54 -7.52 -13.94
CA TRP A 252 11.73 -7.67 -12.50
C TRP A 252 12.31 -6.40 -11.87
N GLU A 253 13.37 -5.84 -12.45
CA GLU A 253 14.00 -4.60 -11.96
C GLU A 253 13.01 -3.43 -11.92
N LYS A 254 12.23 -3.25 -12.99
CA LYS A 254 11.18 -2.22 -13.04
C LYS A 254 10.06 -2.46 -12.03
N SER A 255 9.76 -3.72 -11.71
CA SER A 255 8.76 -4.06 -10.68
C SER A 255 9.24 -3.66 -9.30
N VAL A 256 10.51 -3.95 -8.98
CA VAL A 256 11.14 -3.53 -7.73
C VAL A 256 11.23 -2.01 -7.64
N TYR A 257 11.57 -1.32 -8.74
CA TYR A 257 11.61 0.14 -8.78
C TYR A 257 10.23 0.78 -8.59
N THR A 258 9.19 0.20 -9.21
CA THR A 258 7.79 0.62 -9.03
C THR A 258 7.39 0.51 -7.55
N LEU A 259 7.68 -0.63 -6.91
CA LEU A 259 7.42 -0.81 -5.48
C LEU A 259 8.20 0.21 -4.63
N GLN A 260 9.47 0.45 -4.94
CA GLN A 260 10.31 1.39 -4.20
C GLN A 260 9.74 2.80 -4.23
N LEU A 261 9.32 3.30 -5.40
CA LEU A 261 8.70 4.61 -5.53
C LEU A 261 7.38 4.70 -4.76
N CYS A 262 6.61 3.62 -4.70
CA CYS A 262 5.38 3.55 -3.92
C CYS A 262 5.59 3.21 -2.43
N THR A 263 6.83 3.20 -1.94
CA THR A 263 7.14 2.91 -0.53
C THR A 263 7.68 4.16 0.17
N PHE A 264 6.93 4.66 1.15
CA PHE A 264 7.34 5.70 2.11
C PHE A 264 7.17 5.19 3.54
N HIS A 265 6.49 5.96 4.39
CA HIS A 265 6.01 5.46 5.68
C HIS A 265 4.94 4.36 5.52
N PHE A 266 4.26 4.35 4.37
CA PHE A 266 3.27 3.35 3.98
C PHE A 266 3.64 2.78 2.61
N LEU A 267 3.00 1.67 2.26
CA LEU A 267 2.81 1.27 0.88
C LEU A 267 1.59 2.04 0.36
N ILE A 268 1.84 2.97 -0.56
CA ILE A 268 0.80 3.71 -1.26
C ILE A 268 0.50 3.03 -2.60
N ASP A 269 -0.64 3.34 -3.19
CA ASP A 269 -1.03 2.88 -4.51
C ASP A 269 -0.11 3.43 -5.60
N GLY A 270 -0.02 4.75 -5.79
CA GLY A 270 0.81 5.35 -6.84
C GLY A 270 1.31 6.75 -6.50
N VAL A 271 2.48 7.12 -7.05
CA VAL A 271 3.17 8.37 -6.69
C VAL A 271 2.60 9.62 -7.36
N LYS A 272 2.08 9.54 -8.59
CA LYS A 272 1.32 10.65 -9.18
C LYS A 272 -0.03 10.76 -8.49
N ARG A 273 -0.70 9.62 -8.45
CA ARG A 273 -2.08 9.45 -8.02
C ARG A 273 -2.27 7.97 -7.60
N ASP A 274 -2.95 7.69 -6.50
CA ASP A 274 -3.64 8.58 -5.55
C ASP A 274 -2.79 9.03 -4.35
N ARG A 275 -1.60 8.44 -4.17
CA ARG A 275 -0.65 8.64 -3.06
C ARG A 275 -1.21 8.23 -1.71
N LEU A 276 -2.06 7.20 -1.67
CA LEU A 276 -2.76 6.82 -0.45
C LEU A 276 -2.65 5.31 -0.22
N PRO A 277 -2.73 4.84 1.04
CA PRO A 277 -2.74 3.41 1.33
C PRO A 277 -4.09 2.80 0.96
N TRP A 278 -4.07 1.74 0.14
CA TRP A 278 -5.27 1.04 -0.29
C TRP A 278 -5.13 -0.47 -0.03
N ALA A 279 -6.17 -1.10 0.51
CA ALA A 279 -6.08 -2.50 0.92
C ALA A 279 -5.91 -3.48 -0.26
N GLY A 280 -6.49 -3.17 -1.43
CA GLY A 280 -6.28 -3.93 -2.66
C GLY A 280 -4.83 -3.89 -3.13
N ASP A 281 -4.23 -2.70 -3.17
CA ASP A 281 -2.81 -2.50 -3.51
C ASP A 281 -1.87 -3.24 -2.58
N LEU A 282 -2.18 -3.24 -1.28
CA LEU A 282 -1.43 -3.98 -0.28
C LEU A 282 -1.39 -5.49 -0.58
N ALA A 283 -2.44 -6.05 -1.19
CA ALA A 283 -2.51 -7.49 -1.48
C ALA A 283 -1.44 -7.97 -2.48
N VAL A 284 -0.95 -7.09 -3.35
CA VAL A 284 0.16 -7.37 -4.27
C VAL A 284 1.47 -6.84 -3.71
N SER A 285 1.49 -5.58 -3.27
CA SER A 285 2.72 -4.90 -2.85
C SER A 285 3.35 -5.53 -1.60
N LEU A 286 2.57 -6.14 -0.71
CA LEU A 286 3.09 -6.95 0.40
C LEU A 286 3.93 -8.12 -0.11
N LEU A 287 3.42 -8.90 -1.07
CA LEU A 287 4.16 -10.05 -1.62
C LEU A 287 5.42 -9.58 -2.34
N SER A 288 5.32 -8.51 -3.13
CA SER A 288 6.49 -7.88 -3.76
C SER A 288 7.52 -7.43 -2.72
N MET A 289 7.09 -6.85 -1.59
CA MET A 289 7.96 -6.46 -0.48
C MET A 289 8.69 -7.68 0.11
N THR A 290 7.99 -8.80 0.31
CA THR A 290 8.60 -10.04 0.86
C THR A 290 9.59 -10.71 -0.09
N GLU A 291 9.46 -10.50 -1.40
CA GLU A 291 10.35 -11.06 -2.42
C GLU A 291 11.40 -10.06 -2.95
N SER A 292 11.51 -8.87 -2.34
CA SER A 292 12.51 -7.86 -2.70
C SER A 292 13.25 -7.30 -1.48
N PHE A 293 12.68 -6.30 -0.80
CA PHE A 293 13.34 -5.57 0.29
C PHE A 293 13.21 -6.24 1.66
N GLN A 294 12.18 -7.07 1.88
CA GLN A 294 11.89 -7.70 3.17
C GLN A 294 11.80 -6.71 4.35
N GLU A 295 11.23 -5.53 4.10
CA GLU A 295 11.07 -4.49 5.12
C GLU A 295 9.64 -4.52 5.70
N PRO A 296 9.45 -4.94 6.98
CA PRO A 296 8.11 -5.09 7.57
C PRO A 296 7.44 -3.76 7.86
N ALA A 297 8.21 -2.72 8.21
CA ALA A 297 7.65 -1.50 8.81
C ALA A 297 6.64 -0.77 7.91
N PRO A 298 6.88 -0.55 6.60
CA PRO A 298 5.86 0.07 5.73
C PRO A 298 4.59 -0.78 5.60
N VAL A 299 4.71 -2.11 5.58
CA VAL A 299 3.57 -3.03 5.50
C VAL A 299 2.74 -2.96 6.78
N ARG A 300 3.41 -3.04 7.94
CA ARG A 300 2.80 -2.96 9.27
C ARG A 300 2.05 -1.65 9.48
N ASP A 301 2.71 -0.53 9.17
CA ASP A 301 2.14 0.80 9.33
C ASP A 301 0.94 1.01 8.38
N THR A 302 0.96 0.38 7.19
CA THR A 302 -0.16 0.36 6.25
C THR A 302 -1.36 -0.44 6.79
N LEU A 303 -1.13 -1.62 7.38
CA LEU A 303 -2.19 -2.40 8.03
C LEU A 303 -2.82 -1.61 9.19
N ALA A 304 -1.99 -1.03 10.06
CA ALA A 304 -2.44 -0.27 11.21
C ALA A 304 -3.38 0.88 10.80
N VAL A 305 -2.99 1.64 9.77
CA VAL A 305 -3.76 2.80 9.33
C VAL A 305 -5.06 2.40 8.61
N LEU A 306 -5.04 1.36 7.79
CA LEU A 306 -6.24 0.84 7.10
C LEU A 306 -7.31 0.34 8.08
N GLY A 307 -6.89 -0.30 9.17
CA GLY A 307 -7.80 -0.80 10.20
C GLY A 307 -8.22 0.24 11.25
N SER A 308 -7.58 1.40 11.30
CA SER A 308 -7.65 2.34 12.43
C SER A 308 -9.07 2.82 12.76
N ALA A 309 -9.90 3.09 11.76
CA ALA A 309 -11.30 3.51 11.93
C ALA A 309 -12.28 2.35 12.23
N GLY A 310 -11.86 1.10 12.02
CA GLY A 310 -12.75 -0.05 11.99
C GLY A 310 -13.71 -0.02 10.79
N ILE A 311 -14.67 -0.95 10.74
CA ILE A 311 -15.61 -1.09 9.61
C ILE A 311 -17.09 -0.98 9.98
N LYS A 312 -17.39 -0.45 11.17
CA LYS A 312 -18.75 -0.37 11.71
C LYS A 312 -19.66 0.50 10.84
N ASN A 313 -19.15 1.65 10.40
CA ASN A 313 -19.92 2.61 9.62
C ASN A 313 -19.72 2.42 8.11
N THR A 314 -18.48 2.13 7.68
CA THR A 314 -18.12 1.96 6.28
C THR A 314 -17.03 0.92 6.11
N HIS A 315 -16.95 0.31 4.93
CA HIS A 315 -15.88 -0.63 4.62
C HIS A 315 -14.52 0.07 4.55
N ILE A 316 -13.42 -0.71 4.62
CA ILE A 316 -12.07 -0.16 4.44
C ILE A 316 -11.99 0.43 3.04
N ASN A 317 -11.56 1.69 2.97
CA ASN A 317 -11.60 2.50 1.75
C ASN A 317 -12.99 2.58 1.07
N GLY A 318 -14.09 2.31 1.80
CA GLY A 318 -15.45 2.26 1.26
C GLY A 318 -15.74 1.05 0.35
N ILE A 319 -14.84 0.05 0.27
CA ILE A 319 -14.94 -1.07 -0.68
C ILE A 319 -15.07 -2.40 0.08
N VAL A 320 -16.09 -3.21 -0.24
CA VAL A 320 -16.41 -4.45 0.50
C VAL A 320 -15.23 -5.44 0.45
N ASP A 321 -14.69 -5.70 -0.74
CA ASP A 321 -13.57 -6.62 -0.92
C ASP A 321 -12.27 -6.12 -0.28
N TYR A 322 -12.13 -4.82 0.00
CA TYR A 322 -10.95 -4.27 0.68
C TYR A 322 -10.96 -4.58 2.18
N SER A 323 -12.15 -4.64 2.81
CA SER A 323 -12.29 -5.19 4.16
C SER A 323 -11.91 -6.69 4.23
N LEU A 324 -12.13 -7.44 3.15
CA LEU A 324 -11.71 -8.84 3.06
C LEU A 324 -10.19 -8.95 2.88
N TRP A 325 -9.63 -8.14 1.98
CA TRP A 325 -8.18 -8.05 1.79
C TRP A 325 -7.44 -7.62 3.04
N TYR A 326 -8.01 -6.76 3.89
CA TYR A 326 -7.40 -6.42 5.17
C TYR A 326 -7.11 -7.64 6.04
N LEU A 327 -8.08 -8.56 6.20
CA LEU A 327 -7.90 -9.78 6.97
C LEU A 327 -6.87 -10.72 6.32
N ILE A 328 -6.93 -10.84 5.00
CA ILE A 328 -5.99 -11.68 4.22
C ILE A 328 -4.56 -11.13 4.31
N ASN A 329 -4.38 -9.83 4.13
CA ASN A 329 -3.09 -9.16 4.20
C ASN A 329 -2.50 -9.21 5.60
N PHE A 330 -3.32 -9.14 6.66
CA PHE A 330 -2.85 -9.29 8.03
C PHE A 330 -2.31 -10.71 8.28
N ASP A 331 -3.02 -11.76 7.83
CA ASP A 331 -2.53 -13.14 7.94
C ASP A 331 -1.28 -13.40 7.07
N LEU A 332 -1.20 -12.78 5.89
CA LEU A 332 0.00 -12.84 5.05
C LEU A 332 1.19 -12.14 5.71
N TYR A 333 1.00 -10.93 6.25
CA TYR A 333 2.03 -10.22 7.00
C TYR A 333 2.57 -11.08 8.14
N GLU A 334 1.66 -11.66 8.93
CA GLU A 334 2.01 -12.55 10.04
C GLU A 334 2.74 -13.82 9.61
N LYS A 335 2.45 -14.36 8.42
CA LYS A 335 3.16 -15.53 7.88
C LYS A 335 4.57 -15.21 7.39
N HIS A 336 4.79 -13.99 6.90
CA HIS A 336 6.06 -13.60 6.28
C HIS A 336 7.02 -12.88 7.24
N PHE A 337 6.50 -12.08 8.18
CA PHE A 337 7.31 -11.26 9.08
C PHE A 337 7.24 -11.69 10.55
N ASP A 338 6.25 -12.51 10.92
CA ASP A 338 6.05 -13.06 12.28
C ASP A 338 6.20 -12.00 13.39
N ASP A 339 5.25 -11.07 13.46
CA ASP A 339 5.24 -9.94 14.39
C ASP A 339 4.11 -10.09 15.43
N PRO A 340 4.27 -11.00 16.41
CA PRO A 340 3.21 -11.31 17.38
C PRO A 340 2.83 -10.12 18.27
N GLU A 341 3.71 -9.13 18.42
CA GLU A 341 3.39 -7.92 19.18
C GLU A 341 2.37 -7.06 18.44
N PHE A 342 2.58 -6.86 17.14
CA PHE A 342 1.62 -6.15 16.30
C PHE A 342 0.28 -6.90 16.20
N LEU A 343 0.31 -8.22 16.00
CA LEU A 343 -0.91 -9.03 16.00
C LEU A 343 -1.66 -8.90 17.33
N GLN A 344 -0.96 -9.00 18.47
CA GLN A 344 -1.59 -8.83 19.77
C GLN A 344 -2.25 -7.45 19.93
N GLN A 345 -1.60 -6.39 19.43
CA GLN A 345 -2.10 -5.03 19.51
C GLN A 345 -3.38 -4.83 18.68
N GLU A 346 -3.47 -5.44 17.49
CA GLU A 346 -4.58 -5.23 16.55
C GLU A 346 -5.62 -6.37 16.54
N TYR A 347 -5.43 -7.45 17.30
CA TYR A 347 -6.31 -8.63 17.26
C TYR A 347 -7.78 -8.29 17.55
N PHE A 348 -8.04 -7.34 18.45
CA PHE A 348 -9.41 -6.90 18.73
C PHE A 348 -10.10 -6.33 17.46
N ARG A 349 -9.37 -5.66 16.55
CA ARG A 349 -9.91 -5.18 15.27
C ARG A 349 -10.21 -6.32 14.32
N ILE A 350 -9.37 -7.36 14.31
CA ILE A 350 -9.60 -8.56 13.52
C ILE A 350 -10.91 -9.24 13.97
N VAL A 351 -11.12 -9.34 15.29
CA VAL A 351 -12.37 -9.86 15.87
C VAL A 351 -13.57 -8.99 15.48
N GLU A 352 -13.48 -7.67 15.67
CA GLU A 352 -14.57 -6.74 15.33
C GLU A 352 -14.91 -6.78 13.83
N THR A 353 -13.90 -6.66 12.97
CA THR A 353 -14.05 -6.68 11.51
C THR A 353 -14.69 -7.98 11.04
N THR A 354 -14.22 -9.12 11.54
CA THR A 354 -14.78 -10.43 11.18
C THR A 354 -16.22 -10.57 11.70
N GLY A 355 -16.51 -10.08 12.91
CA GLY A 355 -17.85 -10.05 13.48
C GLY A 355 -18.85 -9.27 12.61
N ILE A 356 -18.49 -8.05 12.23
CA ILE A 356 -19.33 -7.19 11.37
C ILE A 356 -19.58 -7.84 10.00
N LEU A 357 -18.55 -8.40 9.36
CA LEU A 357 -18.71 -9.10 8.08
C LEU A 357 -19.64 -10.32 8.20
N MET A 358 -19.56 -11.05 9.32
CA MET A 358 -20.44 -12.18 9.59
C MET A 358 -21.91 -11.75 9.82
N GLU A 359 -22.13 -10.61 10.45
CA GLU A 359 -23.46 -10.04 10.72
C GLU A 359 -24.10 -9.45 9.46
N LYS A 360 -23.29 -8.89 8.54
CA LYS A 360 -23.75 -8.33 7.27
C LYS A 360 -24.23 -9.37 6.25
N ARG A 361 -24.03 -10.67 6.51
CA ARG A 361 -24.52 -11.72 5.61
C ARG A 361 -26.04 -11.65 5.48
N ILE A 362 -26.54 -11.77 4.26
CA ILE A 362 -27.97 -11.90 3.99
C ILE A 362 -28.46 -13.31 4.36
N ASP A 363 -29.78 -13.53 4.34
CA ASP A 363 -30.44 -14.78 4.82
C ASP A 363 -29.85 -16.07 4.25
N ASN A 364 -29.31 -16.03 3.02
CA ASN A 364 -28.71 -17.20 2.38
C ASN A 364 -27.27 -17.49 2.85
N GLY A 365 -26.64 -16.63 3.67
CA GLY A 365 -25.28 -16.78 4.19
C GLY A 365 -24.17 -16.12 3.36
N LEU A 366 -24.51 -15.41 2.27
CA LEU A 366 -23.56 -14.66 1.44
C LEU A 366 -23.39 -13.22 1.90
N LEU A 367 -22.27 -12.59 1.54
CA LEU A 367 -22.16 -11.13 1.66
C LEU A 367 -23.01 -10.44 0.58
N PRO A 368 -23.68 -9.32 0.91
CA PRO A 368 -24.42 -8.53 -0.06
C PRO A 368 -23.48 -7.81 -1.04
N THR A 369 -24.02 -7.46 -2.20
CA THR A 369 -23.35 -6.73 -3.28
C THR A 369 -23.97 -5.34 -3.50
N ASP A 370 -24.68 -4.83 -2.48
CA ASP A 370 -25.35 -3.53 -2.45
C ASP A 370 -24.37 -2.35 -2.28
N ASN A 371 -23.24 -2.60 -1.63
CA ASN A 371 -22.13 -1.67 -1.50
C ASN A 371 -21.11 -1.84 -2.63
N TRP A 372 -20.15 -0.93 -2.73
CA TRP A 372 -19.13 -0.99 -3.79
C TRP A 372 -18.27 -2.25 -3.67
N VAL A 373 -18.40 -3.14 -4.65
CA VAL A 373 -17.57 -4.33 -4.86
C VAL A 373 -16.65 -4.05 -6.05
N LEU A 374 -15.37 -3.80 -5.77
CA LEU A 374 -14.41 -3.46 -6.81
C LEU A 374 -13.96 -4.72 -7.53
N ILE A 375 -13.20 -5.62 -6.88
CA ILE A 375 -12.47 -6.76 -7.44
C ILE A 375 -11.50 -6.37 -8.58
N ASP A 376 -11.98 -5.72 -9.64
CA ASP A 376 -11.21 -5.24 -10.78
C ASP A 376 -11.91 -4.04 -11.44
N TRP A 377 -11.17 -3.28 -12.24
CA TRP A 377 -11.73 -2.26 -13.13
C TRP A 377 -12.31 -2.88 -14.41
N THR A 378 -13.29 -3.77 -14.25
CA THR A 378 -14.06 -4.39 -15.34
C THR A 378 -15.55 -4.39 -15.03
N ASP A 379 -16.36 -4.45 -16.08
CA ASP A 379 -17.78 -4.74 -15.98
C ASP A 379 -18.03 -6.22 -15.63
N GLY A 380 -19.29 -6.54 -15.30
CA GLY A 380 -19.77 -7.89 -15.04
C GLY A 380 -20.09 -8.17 -13.58
N ASP A 381 -20.79 -9.28 -13.35
CA ASP A 381 -21.24 -9.68 -12.01
C ASP A 381 -20.09 -10.30 -11.20
N LYS A 382 -19.72 -9.64 -10.09
CA LYS A 382 -18.57 -9.99 -9.24
C LYS A 382 -18.94 -10.79 -8.00
N ASN A 383 -20.19 -11.23 -7.88
CA ASN A 383 -20.70 -11.87 -6.68
C ASN A 383 -19.88 -13.10 -6.27
N CYS A 384 -19.67 -14.07 -7.16
CA CYS A 384 -18.89 -15.27 -6.84
C CYS A 384 -17.45 -14.95 -6.39
N ALA A 385 -16.78 -14.00 -7.06
CA ALA A 385 -15.43 -13.57 -6.71
C ALA A 385 -15.39 -12.99 -5.29
N LEU A 386 -16.38 -12.16 -4.92
CA LEU A 386 -16.54 -11.65 -3.56
C LEU A 386 -16.71 -12.77 -2.53
N GLN A 387 -17.55 -13.77 -2.81
CA GLN A 387 -17.78 -14.86 -1.85
C GLN A 387 -16.54 -15.76 -1.68
N ILE A 388 -15.79 -16.01 -2.75
CA ILE A 388 -14.52 -16.74 -2.66
C ILE A 388 -13.50 -15.93 -1.84
N LEU A 389 -13.43 -14.61 -2.04
CA LEU A 389 -12.55 -13.75 -1.24
C LEU A 389 -12.99 -13.72 0.22
N PHE A 390 -14.30 -13.79 0.51
CA PHE A 390 -14.80 -13.86 1.88
C PHE A 390 -14.44 -15.19 2.55
N PHE A 391 -14.51 -16.31 1.82
CA PHE A 391 -13.97 -17.58 2.29
C PHE A 391 -12.48 -17.44 2.67
N MET A 392 -11.66 -16.83 1.81
CA MET A 392 -10.25 -16.60 2.09
C MET A 392 -10.05 -15.73 3.34
N ALA A 393 -10.85 -14.67 3.52
CA ALA A 393 -10.79 -13.80 4.68
C ALA A 393 -11.19 -14.51 5.98
N LEU A 394 -12.21 -15.38 5.98
CA LEU A 394 -12.58 -16.19 7.15
C LEU A 394 -11.46 -17.19 7.52
N LYS A 395 -10.81 -17.78 6.52
CA LYS A 395 -9.65 -18.67 6.73
C LYS A 395 -8.46 -17.92 7.31
N ALA A 396 -8.20 -16.70 6.85
CA ALA A 396 -7.18 -15.81 7.38
C ALA A 396 -7.50 -15.42 8.84
N ALA A 397 -8.72 -14.99 9.13
CA ALA A 397 -9.15 -14.66 10.49
C ALA A 397 -9.00 -15.86 11.44
N ALA A 398 -9.41 -17.07 11.02
CA ALA A 398 -9.26 -18.29 11.82
C ALA A 398 -7.79 -18.64 12.10
N SER A 399 -6.89 -18.39 11.13
CA SER A 399 -5.44 -18.54 11.28
C SER A 399 -4.87 -17.60 12.34
N LEU A 400 -5.23 -16.31 12.25
CA LEU A 400 -4.83 -15.27 13.21
C LEU A 400 -5.37 -15.56 14.62
N ALA A 401 -6.62 -16.02 14.74
CA ALA A 401 -7.20 -16.44 16.02
C ALA A 401 -6.43 -17.60 16.66
N ARG A 402 -5.99 -18.58 15.88
CA ARG A 402 -5.14 -19.69 16.37
C ARG A 402 -3.79 -19.17 16.88
N LYS A 403 -3.14 -18.26 16.15
CA LYS A 403 -1.90 -17.59 16.62
C LYS A 403 -2.13 -16.89 17.98
N MET A 404 -3.28 -16.25 18.15
CA MET A 404 -3.69 -15.59 19.40
C MET A 404 -4.28 -16.52 20.47
N ARG A 405 -4.30 -17.83 20.22
CA ARG A 405 -4.86 -18.86 21.11
C ARG A 405 -6.34 -18.67 21.44
N ASP A 406 -7.07 -17.93 20.61
CA ASP A 406 -8.51 -17.76 20.68
C ASP A 406 -9.21 -18.90 19.92
N GLN A 407 -9.25 -20.07 20.55
CA GLN A 407 -9.80 -21.28 19.94
C GLN A 407 -11.30 -21.14 19.63
N CYS A 408 -12.03 -20.31 20.39
CA CYS A 408 -13.46 -20.08 20.18
C CYS A 408 -13.72 -19.41 18.83
N ASN A 409 -13.08 -18.27 18.57
CA ASN A 409 -13.23 -17.58 17.29
C ASN A 409 -12.59 -18.37 16.15
N ALA A 410 -11.45 -19.03 16.38
CA ALA A 410 -10.82 -19.89 15.38
C ALA A 410 -11.78 -20.96 14.84
N VAL A 411 -12.45 -21.72 15.73
CA VAL A 411 -13.42 -22.75 15.32
C VAL A 411 -14.67 -22.14 14.69
N LYS A 412 -15.19 -21.03 15.24
CA LYS A 412 -16.37 -20.33 14.71
C LYS A 412 -16.17 -19.88 13.26
N TRP A 413 -15.02 -19.25 12.98
CA TRP A 413 -14.71 -18.70 11.66
C TRP A 413 -14.33 -19.79 10.66
N GLU A 414 -13.62 -20.83 11.10
CA GLU A 414 -13.34 -22.03 10.31
C GLU A 414 -14.63 -22.72 9.85
N ASN A 415 -15.56 -23.00 10.78
CA ASN A 415 -16.86 -23.60 10.45
C ASN A 415 -17.70 -22.71 9.52
N SER A 416 -17.58 -21.38 9.65
CA SER A 416 -18.25 -20.44 8.76
C SER A 416 -17.65 -20.46 7.36
N ALA A 417 -16.33 -20.58 7.25
CA ALA A 417 -15.64 -20.73 5.98
C ALA A 417 -16.04 -22.03 5.28
N ASP A 418 -16.10 -23.14 6.00
CA ASP A 418 -16.48 -24.44 5.42
C ASP A 418 -17.92 -24.44 4.87
N LYS A 419 -18.88 -23.89 5.63
CA LYS A 419 -20.26 -23.71 5.16
C LYS A 419 -20.33 -22.83 3.90
N LEU A 420 -19.59 -21.72 3.88
CA LEU A 420 -19.53 -20.83 2.72
C LEU A 420 -18.93 -21.55 1.51
N LYS A 421 -17.87 -22.35 1.70
CA LYS A 421 -17.27 -23.16 0.62
C LYS A 421 -18.28 -24.16 0.06
N GLU A 422 -19.02 -24.87 0.91
CA GLU A 422 -20.07 -25.80 0.46
C GLU A 422 -21.14 -25.09 -0.38
N MET A 423 -21.59 -23.92 0.05
CA MET A 423 -22.55 -23.10 -0.70
C MET A 423 -21.99 -22.63 -2.05
N ILE A 424 -20.76 -22.12 -2.07
CA ILE A 424 -20.11 -21.69 -3.32
C ILE A 424 -20.04 -22.86 -4.30
N ARG A 425 -19.62 -24.03 -3.83
CA ARG A 425 -19.54 -25.24 -4.68
C ARG A 425 -20.90 -25.71 -5.16
N ARG A 426 -21.94 -25.66 -4.32
CA ARG A 426 -23.29 -26.08 -4.71
C ARG A 426 -23.92 -25.13 -5.72
N ASP A 427 -23.80 -23.82 -5.51
CA ASP A 427 -24.63 -22.83 -6.19
C ASP A 427 -23.92 -22.15 -7.37
N PHE A 428 -22.58 -22.11 -7.37
CA PHE A 428 -21.80 -21.40 -8.39
C PHE A 428 -20.97 -22.31 -9.29
N TYR A 429 -20.54 -23.48 -8.82
CA TYR A 429 -19.71 -24.38 -9.64
C TYR A 429 -20.56 -25.09 -10.70
N ASP A 430 -20.10 -25.05 -11.95
CA ASP A 430 -20.74 -25.72 -13.07
C ASP A 430 -19.87 -26.87 -13.57
N GLU A 431 -20.27 -28.11 -13.24
CA GLU A 431 -19.53 -29.34 -13.62
C GLU A 431 -19.29 -29.46 -15.13
N LYS A 432 -20.27 -29.01 -15.93
CA LYS A 432 -20.23 -29.12 -17.39
C LYS A 432 -19.09 -28.27 -17.98
N SER A 433 -19.02 -26.99 -17.63
CA SER A 433 -17.92 -26.11 -18.05
C SER A 433 -16.63 -26.38 -17.29
N GLY A 434 -16.74 -26.79 -16.01
CA GLY A 434 -15.63 -26.88 -15.05
C GLY A 434 -15.22 -25.51 -14.50
N LEU A 435 -16.14 -24.54 -14.49
CA LEU A 435 -15.90 -23.17 -14.06
C LEU A 435 -16.93 -22.75 -13.01
N PHE A 436 -16.58 -21.72 -12.23
CA PHE A 436 -17.49 -21.03 -11.33
C PHE A 436 -18.22 -19.91 -12.07
N ARG A 437 -19.55 -19.92 -11.97
CA ARG A 437 -20.46 -18.89 -12.48
C ARG A 437 -20.29 -17.59 -11.72
N CYS A 438 -20.64 -16.46 -12.33
CA CYS A 438 -20.61 -15.17 -11.64
C CYS A 438 -21.66 -15.06 -10.52
N SER A 439 -22.84 -15.63 -10.75
CA SER A 439 -23.96 -15.69 -9.79
C SER A 439 -24.72 -17.01 -9.91
N PRO A 440 -25.43 -17.44 -8.84
CA PRO A 440 -26.23 -18.66 -8.88
C PRO A 440 -27.28 -18.62 -10.00
N GLY A 441 -27.38 -19.71 -10.76
CA GLY A 441 -28.36 -19.84 -11.84
C GLY A 441 -28.06 -19.04 -13.13
N LYS A 442 -26.98 -18.24 -13.19
CA LYS A 442 -26.59 -17.51 -14.41
C LYS A 442 -25.53 -18.27 -15.22
N ASN A 443 -25.68 -18.31 -16.56
CA ASN A 443 -24.67 -18.83 -17.51
C ASN A 443 -23.62 -17.77 -17.88
N GLU A 444 -23.04 -17.11 -16.88
CA GLU A 444 -22.02 -16.09 -17.06
C GLU A 444 -20.74 -16.50 -16.32
N PHE A 445 -19.59 -16.38 -16.98
CA PHE A 445 -18.28 -16.76 -16.45
C PHE A 445 -17.28 -15.64 -16.70
N LEU A 446 -16.55 -15.26 -15.65
CA LEU A 446 -15.43 -14.32 -15.70
C LEU A 446 -14.16 -15.02 -15.19
N ARG A 447 -13.01 -14.42 -15.46
CA ARG A 447 -11.71 -14.97 -15.03
C ARG A 447 -11.56 -14.91 -13.51
N HIS A 448 -12.09 -13.86 -12.88
CA HIS A 448 -11.89 -13.49 -11.47
C HIS A 448 -12.21 -14.59 -10.47
N GLN A 449 -13.46 -15.05 -10.42
CA GLN A 449 -13.85 -16.12 -9.49
C GLN A 449 -13.08 -17.41 -9.74
N ASN A 450 -12.68 -17.67 -10.99
CA ASN A 450 -12.01 -18.90 -11.36
C ASN A 450 -10.56 -18.93 -10.91
N PHE A 451 -9.77 -17.87 -11.16
CA PHE A 451 -8.40 -17.83 -10.63
C PHE A 451 -8.37 -17.68 -9.10
N LEU A 452 -9.34 -17.01 -8.48
CA LEU A 452 -9.47 -16.96 -7.02
C LEU A 452 -9.82 -18.35 -6.45
N ALA A 453 -10.63 -19.15 -7.16
CA ALA A 453 -10.94 -20.52 -6.78
C ALA A 453 -9.69 -21.41 -6.79
N VAL A 454 -8.83 -21.31 -7.82
CA VAL A 454 -7.51 -21.98 -7.84
C VAL A 454 -6.66 -21.59 -6.63
N GLY A 455 -6.78 -20.34 -6.20
CA GLY A 455 -6.10 -19.83 -5.02
C GLY A 455 -6.59 -20.40 -3.68
N SER A 456 -7.74 -21.09 -3.64
CA SER A 456 -8.47 -21.33 -2.39
C SER A 456 -9.28 -22.64 -2.33
N ILE A 457 -10.35 -22.76 -3.12
CA ILE A 457 -11.40 -23.80 -2.96
C ILE A 457 -11.35 -24.91 -4.01
N ALA A 458 -10.62 -24.71 -5.12
CA ALA A 458 -10.50 -25.68 -6.19
C ALA A 458 -9.54 -26.82 -5.80
N SER A 459 -9.88 -28.05 -6.17
CA SER A 459 -8.98 -29.20 -6.14
C SER A 459 -7.86 -29.05 -7.18
N GLU A 460 -6.83 -29.90 -7.11
CA GLU A 460 -5.73 -29.89 -8.09
C GLU A 460 -6.23 -30.14 -9.52
N LYS A 461 -7.15 -31.09 -9.70
CA LYS A 461 -7.77 -31.40 -11.00
C LYS A 461 -8.59 -30.22 -11.54
N GLU A 462 -9.40 -29.60 -10.69
CA GLU A 462 -10.16 -28.38 -11.05
C GLU A 462 -9.22 -27.23 -11.38
N SER A 463 -8.14 -27.08 -10.62
CA SER A 463 -7.14 -26.02 -10.83
C SER A 463 -6.48 -26.14 -12.20
N ARG A 464 -6.07 -27.34 -12.60
CA ARG A 464 -5.52 -27.58 -13.93
C ARG A 464 -6.54 -27.27 -15.04
N ARG A 465 -7.79 -27.72 -14.89
CA ARG A 465 -8.87 -27.46 -15.85
C ARG A 465 -9.21 -25.98 -15.97
N ILE A 466 -9.25 -25.26 -14.85
CA ILE A 466 -9.48 -23.81 -14.82
C ILE A 466 -8.32 -23.09 -15.53
N ALA A 467 -7.07 -23.44 -15.22
CA ALA A 467 -5.90 -22.84 -15.86
C ALA A 467 -5.90 -23.03 -17.38
N GLU A 468 -6.24 -24.23 -17.88
CA GLU A 468 -6.43 -24.48 -19.31
C GLU A 468 -7.49 -23.54 -19.92
N LYS A 469 -8.63 -23.35 -19.23
CA LYS A 469 -9.70 -22.44 -19.68
C LYS A 469 -9.29 -20.98 -19.69
N LEU A 470 -8.46 -20.54 -18.74
CA LEU A 470 -7.91 -19.19 -18.72
C LEU A 470 -6.96 -18.96 -19.92
N LEU A 471 -6.14 -19.96 -20.25
CA LEU A 471 -5.20 -19.92 -21.37
C LEU A 471 -5.86 -19.96 -22.75
N GLU A 472 -7.09 -20.51 -22.86
CA GLU A 472 -7.89 -20.42 -24.10
C GLU A 472 -8.24 -18.96 -24.46
N ASN A 473 -8.14 -18.01 -23.52
CA ASN A 473 -8.42 -16.58 -23.71
C ASN A 473 -9.81 -16.27 -24.31
N LYS A 474 -10.82 -17.08 -23.98
CA LYS A 474 -12.22 -16.88 -24.39
C LYS A 474 -13.07 -16.14 -23.36
N LEU A 475 -12.61 -16.08 -22.11
CA LEU A 475 -13.28 -15.33 -21.04
C LEU A 475 -12.87 -13.85 -21.11
N PRO A 476 -13.77 -12.91 -20.71
CA PRO A 476 -13.44 -11.49 -20.65
C PRO A 476 -12.16 -11.23 -19.86
N ALA A 477 -11.27 -10.40 -20.42
CA ALA A 477 -9.97 -10.10 -19.82
C ALA A 477 -10.11 -9.36 -18.49
N VAL A 478 -9.08 -9.47 -17.65
CA VAL A 478 -8.91 -8.62 -16.47
C VAL A 478 -8.60 -7.18 -16.90
N GLY A 479 -8.98 -6.20 -16.08
CA GLY A 479 -8.82 -4.77 -16.36
C GLY A 479 -7.50 -4.19 -15.89
N THR A 480 -6.83 -4.87 -14.94
CA THR A 480 -5.67 -4.34 -14.23
C THR A 480 -4.53 -5.35 -14.11
N PRO A 481 -3.27 -4.88 -13.98
CA PRO A 481 -2.16 -5.71 -13.52
C PRO A 481 -2.42 -6.33 -12.14
N TYR A 482 -3.21 -5.68 -11.29
CA TYR A 482 -3.64 -6.20 -9.99
C TYR A 482 -4.29 -7.59 -10.11
N MET A 483 -5.38 -7.71 -10.86
CA MET A 483 -6.05 -9.00 -11.04
C MET A 483 -5.32 -9.92 -12.01
N LYS A 484 -4.53 -9.36 -12.95
CA LYS A 484 -3.62 -10.16 -13.77
C LYS A 484 -2.60 -10.93 -12.94
N SER A 485 -2.16 -10.35 -11.83
CA SER A 485 -1.20 -10.97 -10.91
C SER A 485 -1.76 -12.23 -10.27
N PHE A 486 -3.01 -12.20 -9.81
CA PHE A 486 -3.66 -13.37 -9.22
C PHE A 486 -4.01 -14.44 -10.26
N GLU A 487 -4.34 -14.04 -11.48
CA GLU A 487 -4.47 -14.97 -12.60
C GLU A 487 -3.16 -15.73 -12.86
N ILE A 488 -2.03 -15.02 -12.96
CA ILE A 488 -0.73 -15.67 -13.19
C ILE A 488 -0.33 -16.53 -12.00
N LEU A 489 -0.61 -16.08 -10.77
CA LEU A 489 -0.42 -16.90 -9.58
C LEU A 489 -1.23 -18.20 -9.63
N ALA A 490 -2.46 -18.17 -10.15
CA ALA A 490 -3.27 -19.36 -10.36
C ALA A 490 -2.64 -20.31 -11.41
N LEU A 491 -2.11 -19.78 -12.51
CA LEU A 491 -1.37 -20.59 -13.50
C LEU A 491 -0.15 -21.28 -12.86
N ILE A 492 0.64 -20.55 -12.07
CA ILE A 492 1.79 -21.10 -11.33
C ILE A 492 1.34 -22.23 -10.39
N ARG A 493 0.27 -22.01 -9.63
CA ARG A 493 -0.28 -23.01 -8.70
C ARG A 493 -0.81 -24.25 -9.40
N ALA A 494 -1.34 -24.11 -10.62
CA ALA A 494 -1.82 -25.22 -11.45
C ALA A 494 -0.69 -25.93 -12.24
N GLY A 495 0.56 -25.47 -12.12
CA GLY A 495 1.74 -26.06 -12.76
C GLY A 495 2.07 -25.53 -14.16
N PHE A 496 1.41 -24.47 -14.63
CA PHE A 496 1.62 -23.83 -15.94
C PHE A 496 2.65 -22.70 -15.85
N THR A 497 3.85 -23.01 -15.33
CA THR A 497 4.89 -22.00 -15.06
C THR A 497 5.47 -21.38 -16.34
N ARG A 498 5.54 -22.15 -17.43
CA ARG A 498 6.02 -21.66 -18.74
C ARG A 498 5.06 -20.63 -19.33
N GLU A 499 3.78 -20.94 -19.27
CA GLU A 499 2.69 -20.08 -19.74
C GLU A 499 2.57 -18.84 -18.86
N ALA A 500 2.73 -18.99 -17.54
CA ALA A 500 2.81 -17.87 -16.60
C ALA A 500 3.92 -16.88 -16.97
N ALA A 501 5.13 -17.35 -17.28
CA ALA A 501 6.22 -16.49 -17.78
C ALA A 501 5.88 -15.84 -19.12
N GLY A 502 5.17 -16.55 -20.00
CA GLY A 502 4.66 -16.01 -21.27
C GLY A 502 3.69 -14.85 -21.06
N GLU A 503 2.76 -14.98 -20.11
CA GLU A 503 1.81 -13.92 -19.76
C GLU A 503 2.50 -12.70 -19.13
N ILE A 504 3.58 -12.88 -18.34
CA ILE A 504 4.39 -11.76 -17.84
C ILE A 504 5.04 -11.00 -19.02
N ARG A 505 5.67 -11.70 -19.96
CA ARG A 505 6.26 -11.07 -21.17
C ARG A 505 5.20 -10.34 -22.00
N ARG A 506 4.02 -10.93 -22.16
CA ARG A 506 2.93 -10.33 -22.94
C ARG A 506 2.43 -9.04 -22.30
N PHE A 507 2.11 -9.10 -21.01
CA PHE A 507 1.40 -8.03 -20.31
C PHE A 507 2.37 -6.95 -19.81
N TRP A 508 3.39 -7.30 -19.01
CA TRP A 508 4.38 -6.35 -18.51
C TRP A 508 5.40 -5.97 -19.58
N GLY A 509 5.86 -6.92 -20.39
CA GLY A 509 6.72 -6.59 -21.54
C GLY A 509 6.01 -5.71 -22.57
N GLY A 510 4.68 -5.80 -22.66
CA GLY A 510 3.85 -4.85 -23.42
C GLY A 510 3.96 -3.41 -22.91
N MET A 511 3.88 -3.21 -21.59
CA MET A 511 4.13 -1.89 -20.98
C MET A 511 5.55 -1.39 -21.26
N VAL A 512 6.57 -2.25 -21.10
CA VAL A 512 7.98 -1.90 -21.38
C VAL A 512 8.17 -1.48 -22.84
N LYS A 513 7.56 -2.18 -23.81
CA LYS A 513 7.60 -1.81 -25.23
C LYS A 513 6.95 -0.44 -25.53
N ASN A 514 6.05 0.01 -24.66
CA ASN A 514 5.44 1.34 -24.71
C ASN A 514 6.22 2.39 -23.88
N GLY A 515 7.46 2.09 -23.48
CA GLY A 515 8.36 3.03 -22.82
C GLY A 515 8.23 3.09 -21.29
N ALA A 516 7.53 2.14 -20.68
CA ALA A 516 7.36 2.07 -19.24
C ALA A 516 8.71 1.89 -18.51
N THR A 517 8.98 2.78 -17.56
CA THR A 517 10.10 2.66 -16.60
C THR A 517 9.66 2.22 -15.20
N THR A 518 8.35 2.23 -14.99
CA THR A 518 7.58 1.77 -13.84
C THR A 518 6.26 1.20 -14.38
N PHE A 519 5.51 0.42 -13.61
CA PHE A 519 4.31 -0.24 -14.11
C PHE A 519 3.02 0.51 -13.78
N PHE A 520 2.11 0.51 -14.75
CA PHE A 520 0.93 1.36 -14.79
C PHE A 520 -0.20 0.79 -13.93
N GLU A 521 -1.12 1.61 -13.46
CA GLU A 521 -2.31 1.21 -12.71
C GLU A 521 -3.25 0.28 -13.49
N ALA A 522 -3.41 0.53 -14.78
CA ALA A 522 -4.22 -0.28 -15.69
C ALA A 522 -3.47 -0.39 -17.03
N TYR A 523 -3.71 -1.48 -17.75
CA TYR A 523 -3.08 -1.68 -19.05
C TYR A 523 -4.05 -2.35 -20.01
N GLY A 524 -4.54 -1.57 -20.98
CA GLY A 524 -5.35 -2.06 -22.09
C GLY A 524 -4.45 -2.53 -23.22
N GLU A 525 -4.34 -3.84 -23.42
CA GLU A 525 -3.59 -4.39 -24.54
C GLU A 525 -4.15 -3.89 -25.88
N GLY A 526 -3.25 -3.41 -26.74
CA GLY A 526 -3.64 -2.84 -28.03
C GLY A 526 -4.08 -1.38 -28.00
N LYS A 527 -4.00 -0.68 -26.85
CA LYS A 527 -3.97 0.79 -26.83
C LYS A 527 -2.61 1.29 -27.36
N ASN A 528 -2.61 2.40 -28.09
CA ASN A 528 -1.42 2.99 -28.72
C ASN A 528 -1.41 4.50 -28.53
N GLY A 529 -0.24 5.12 -28.67
CA GLY A 529 -0.08 6.58 -28.60
C GLY A 529 -0.56 7.16 -27.27
N SER A 530 -1.11 8.37 -27.29
CA SER A 530 -1.60 9.04 -26.07
C SER A 530 -2.79 8.32 -25.42
N GLY A 531 -3.55 7.49 -26.16
CA GLY A 531 -4.68 6.74 -25.61
C GLY A 531 -4.29 5.70 -24.55
N ILE A 532 -3.00 5.35 -24.46
CA ILE A 532 -2.46 4.50 -23.39
C ILE A 532 -2.64 5.14 -22.02
N TYR A 533 -2.55 6.47 -21.92
CA TYR A 533 -2.55 7.21 -20.65
C TYR A 533 -3.95 7.64 -20.19
N ASP A 534 -4.96 7.40 -21.03
CA ASP A 534 -6.35 7.73 -20.73
C ASP A 534 -6.93 6.79 -19.67
N PHE A 535 -7.45 7.40 -18.60
CA PHE A 535 -8.15 6.71 -17.52
C PHE A 535 -9.11 7.67 -16.81
N TYR A 536 -10.21 7.13 -16.27
CA TYR A 536 -11.28 7.92 -15.64
C TYR A 536 -11.84 9.06 -16.51
N GLY A 537 -11.83 8.86 -17.84
CA GLY A 537 -12.25 9.89 -18.80
C GLY A 537 -11.33 11.11 -18.85
N ARG A 538 -10.06 10.96 -18.43
CA ARG A 538 -9.04 12.01 -18.44
C ARG A 538 -7.82 11.53 -19.24
N PRO A 539 -7.28 12.34 -20.18
CA PRO A 539 -6.18 11.93 -21.07
C PRO A 539 -4.90 11.46 -20.37
N PHE A 540 -4.65 11.91 -19.13
CA PHE A 540 -3.47 11.56 -18.33
C PHE A 540 -3.86 10.99 -16.96
N GLY A 541 -5.11 10.57 -16.78
CA GLY A 541 -5.64 10.12 -15.50
C GLY A 541 -5.02 8.81 -15.00
N LEU A 542 -4.38 8.04 -15.89
CA LEU A 542 -3.69 6.81 -15.55
C LEU A 542 -2.42 7.11 -14.73
N SER A 543 -2.24 6.41 -13.61
CA SER A 543 -0.98 6.43 -12.86
C SER A 543 0.03 5.49 -13.53
N LEU A 544 1.21 5.99 -13.92
CA LEU A 544 2.23 5.18 -14.61
C LEU A 544 3.25 4.55 -13.64
N CYS A 545 3.07 4.74 -12.34
CA CYS A 545 3.78 4.04 -11.28
C CYS A 545 2.80 3.64 -10.17
N HIS A 546 2.38 2.37 -10.20
CA HIS A 546 1.36 1.83 -9.29
C HIS A 546 1.80 0.51 -8.65
N ALA A 547 1.69 0.43 -7.32
CA ALA A 547 2.25 -0.61 -6.48
C ALA A 547 1.65 -1.98 -6.77
N TRP A 548 0.35 -2.04 -7.09
CA TRP A 548 -0.33 -3.29 -7.45
C TRP A 548 0.12 -3.90 -8.78
N SER A 549 1.02 -3.22 -9.51
CA SER A 549 1.60 -3.68 -10.76
C SER A 549 3.02 -4.20 -10.58
N SER A 550 3.52 -4.23 -9.34
CA SER A 550 4.85 -4.74 -8.98
C SER A 550 4.94 -6.27 -8.90
N ALA A 551 3.86 -7.00 -9.20
CA ALA A 551 3.80 -8.44 -8.98
C ALA A 551 4.90 -9.30 -9.64
N PRO A 552 5.49 -8.95 -10.81
CA PRO A 552 6.62 -9.73 -11.31
C PRO A 552 7.79 -9.83 -10.32
N ALA A 553 7.92 -8.88 -9.38
CA ALA A 553 8.89 -8.95 -8.29
C ALA A 553 8.79 -10.25 -7.48
N PHE A 554 7.58 -10.78 -7.25
CA PHE A 554 7.38 -12.06 -6.56
C PHE A 554 7.01 -13.22 -7.50
N LEU A 555 6.30 -12.96 -8.60
CA LEU A 555 5.87 -14.00 -9.54
C LEU A 555 7.05 -14.64 -10.28
N LEU A 556 8.03 -13.84 -10.71
CA LEU A 556 9.19 -14.38 -11.43
C LEU A 556 10.03 -15.30 -10.53
N PRO A 557 10.43 -14.91 -9.30
CA PRO A 557 11.04 -15.85 -8.36
C PRO A 557 10.21 -17.13 -8.16
N MET A 558 8.88 -17.04 -8.05
CA MET A 558 8.02 -18.22 -7.89
C MET A 558 8.01 -19.16 -9.12
N ILE A 559 8.08 -18.61 -10.33
CA ILE A 559 8.14 -19.38 -11.57
C ILE A 559 9.44 -20.19 -11.67
N PHE A 560 10.56 -19.57 -11.32
CA PHE A 560 11.90 -20.13 -11.55
C PHE A 560 12.50 -20.84 -10.31
N SER A 561 11.97 -20.62 -9.10
CA SER A 561 12.39 -21.35 -7.89
C SER A 561 11.87 -22.80 -7.82
N ARG A 562 10.92 -23.15 -8.68
CA ARG A 562 10.32 -24.50 -8.77
C ARG A 562 10.94 -25.37 -9.87
N GLN A 563 12.07 -24.97 -10.45
CA GLN A 563 12.79 -25.74 -11.48
C GLN A 563 13.89 -26.61 -10.87
#